data_AF-F1VZD2-F1
#
_entry.id   AF-F1VZD2-F1
#
_cell.length_a   1.000
_cell.length_b   1.000
_cell.length_c   1.000
_cell.angle_alpha   90.00
_cell.angle_beta   90.00
_cell.angle_gamma   90.00
#
_symmetry.space_group_name_H-M   'P 1'
#
loop_
_entity.id
_entity.type
_entity.pdbx_description
1 polymer ?
#
loop_
_entity_poly.entity_id
_entity_poly.type
_entity_poly.pdbx_seq_one_letter_code
_entity_poly.pdbx_strand_id
1 'polypeptide(L)' 'MSDLRAAGVTPTTPLPDNMLFGLVDLQNGADAPEFWLGAANFFAITQYNRSFFYAMSVVDLSRAIRSARAINP' A
#
# COMPACT_ATOMS: atom_id res chain seq x y z
N MET A 1 -12.96 -7.74 3.50
CA MET A 1 -11.90 -8.24 4.41
C MET A 1 -12.01 -9.75 4.71
N SER A 2 -13.21 -10.32 4.78
CA SER A 2 -13.46 -11.77 5.00
C SER A 2 -12.58 -12.68 4.14
N ASP A 3 -12.52 -12.40 2.84
CA ASP A 3 -11.89 -13.29 1.86
C ASP A 3 -10.36 -13.29 2.00
N LEU A 4 -9.77 -12.13 2.32
CA LEU A 4 -8.34 -12.00 2.59
C LEU A 4 -7.94 -12.71 3.88
N ARG A 5 -8.76 -12.60 4.94
CA ARG A 5 -8.51 -13.34 6.19
C ARG A 5 -8.63 -14.85 5.96
N ALA A 6 -9.61 -15.29 5.18
CA ALA A 6 -9.75 -16.69 4.80
C ALA A 6 -8.55 -17.21 3.97
N ALA A 7 -7.92 -16.33 3.19
CA ALA A 7 -6.66 -16.60 2.49
C ALA A 7 -5.40 -16.50 3.38
N GLY A 8 -5.55 -16.32 4.70
CA GLY A 8 -4.43 -16.26 5.65
C GLY A 8 -3.75 -14.89 5.77
N VAL A 9 -4.28 -13.85 5.11
CA VAL A 9 -3.71 -12.50 5.18
C VAL A 9 -4.02 -11.88 6.55
N THR A 10 -2.97 -11.57 7.30
CA THR A 10 -3.07 -10.91 8.61
C THR A 10 -2.62 -9.46 8.47
N PRO A 11 -3.51 -8.47 8.62
CA PRO A 11 -3.12 -7.05 8.60
C PRO A 11 -2.16 -6.69 9.72
N THR A 12 -1.23 -5.79 9.42
CA THR A 12 -0.32 -5.20 10.41
C THR A 12 -1.00 -4.11 11.24
N THR A 13 -2.13 -3.58 10.80
CA THR A 13 -2.94 -2.58 11.51
C THR A 13 -4.42 -2.96 11.53
N PRO A 14 -5.21 -2.51 12.52
CA PRO A 14 -6.64 -2.68 12.51
C PRO A 14 -7.26 -2.04 11.26
N LEU A 15 -8.01 -2.83 10.48
CA LEU A 15 -8.69 -2.38 9.27
C LEU A 15 -10.21 -2.55 9.40
N PRO A 16 -11.00 -1.63 8.83
CA PRO A 16 -12.45 -1.75 8.82
C PRO A 16 -12.90 -2.97 7.99
N ASP A 17 -13.85 -3.74 8.53
CA ASP A 17 -14.30 -4.99 7.92
C ASP A 17 -15.16 -4.78 6.66
N ASN A 18 -15.86 -3.64 6.57
CA ASN A 18 -16.76 -3.29 5.47
C ASN A 18 -16.07 -2.56 4.30
N MET A 19 -14.74 -2.60 4.23
CA MET A 19 -13.96 -2.00 3.15
C MET A 19 -13.30 -3.08 2.28
N LEU A 20 -13.22 -2.78 0.98
CA LEU A 20 -12.51 -3.60 0.00
C LEU A 20 -11.03 -3.18 -0.05
N PHE A 21 -10.16 -4.18 -0.05
CA PHE A 21 -8.73 -4.04 -0.22
C PHE A 21 -8.27 -5.02 -1.28
N GLY A 22 -7.29 -4.61 -2.09
CA GLY A 22 -6.53 -5.52 -2.94
C GLY A 22 -5.23 -5.92 -2.24
N LEU A 23 -4.82 -7.17 -2.42
CA LEU A 23 -3.48 -7.60 -2.03
C LEU A 23 -2.51 -7.20 -3.15
N VAL A 24 -1.53 -6.38 -2.81
CA VAL A 24 -0.50 -5.88 -3.72
C VAL A 24 0.79 -6.59 -3.38
N ASP A 25 1.38 -7.24 -4.38
CA ASP A 25 2.71 -7.84 -4.32
C ASP A 25 3.72 -6.84 -4.92
N LEU A 26 4.69 -6.42 -4.12
CA LEU A 26 5.83 -5.61 -4.55
C LEU A 26 7.10 -6.45 -4.45
N GLN A 27 7.64 -6.80 -5.62
CA GLN A 27 8.89 -7.55 -5.69
C GLN A 27 10.06 -6.69 -5.21
N ASN A 28 10.87 -7.23 -4.31
CA ASN A 28 12.06 -6.53 -3.80
C ASN A 28 13.35 -7.16 -4.33
N GLY A 29 13.45 -7.28 -5.66
CA GLY A 29 14.62 -7.88 -6.31
C GLY A 29 14.84 -9.34 -5.87
N ALA A 30 15.99 -9.60 -5.23
CA ALA A 30 16.34 -10.93 -4.71
C ALA A 30 15.81 -11.18 -3.28
N ASP A 31 15.34 -10.13 -2.60
CA ASP A 31 14.79 -10.24 -1.26
C ASP A 31 13.33 -10.71 -1.31
N ALA A 32 12.80 -11.07 -0.13
CA ALA A 32 11.40 -11.47 -0.02
C ALA A 32 10.46 -10.36 -0.53
N PRO A 33 9.39 -10.72 -1.27
CA PRO A 33 8.41 -9.75 -1.73
C PRO A 33 7.67 -9.11 -0.54
N GLU A 34 7.32 -7.84 -0.70
CA GLU A 34 6.50 -7.13 0.25
C GLU A 34 5.03 -7.19 -0.16
N PHE A 35 4.18 -7.57 0.79
CA PHE A 35 2.73 -7.60 0.59
C PHE A 35 2.07 -6.41 1.26
N TRP A 36 1.31 -5.65 0.47
CA TRP A 36 0.59 -4.46 0.92
C TRP A 36 -0.91 -4.61 0.70
N LEU A 37 -1.71 -4.03 1.60
CA LEU A 37 -3.15 -3.92 1.41
C LEU A 37 -3.48 -2.56 0.78
N GLY A 38 -3.81 -2.58 -0.51
CA GLY A 38 -4.19 -1.40 -1.28
C GLY A 38 -5.68 -1.08 -1.12
N ALA A 39 -6.00 0.13 -0.66
CA ALA A 39 -7.35 0.69 -0.68
C ALA A 39 -7.68 1.35 -2.03
N ALA A 40 -8.94 1.75 -2.23
CA ALA A 40 -9.37 2.47 -3.44
C ALA A 40 -8.48 3.68 -3.81
N ASN A 41 -8.02 4.44 -2.82
CA ASN A 41 -7.12 5.58 -3.04
C ASN A 41 -5.75 5.17 -3.63
N PHE A 42 -5.21 4.01 -3.23
CA PHE A 42 -3.98 3.49 -3.82
C PHE A 42 -4.19 3.16 -5.31
N PHE A 43 -5.29 2.47 -5.63
CA PHE A 43 -5.63 2.14 -7.01
C PHE A 43 -5.96 3.37 -7.87
N ALA A 44 -6.43 4.47 -7.28
CA ALA A 44 -6.60 5.73 -7.99
C ALA A 44 -5.26 6.27 -8.53
N ILE A 45 -4.16 6.12 -7.79
CA ILE A 45 -2.81 6.52 -8.26
C ILE A 45 -2.42 5.72 -9.50
N THR A 46 -2.79 4.44 -9.56
CA THR A 46 -2.48 3.58 -10.71
C THR A 46 -3.20 3.97 -12.00
N GLN A 47 -4.22 4.85 -11.93
CA GLN A 47 -4.88 5.39 -13.12
C GLN A 47 -4.00 6.40 -13.87
N TYR A 48 -3.04 7.05 -13.18
CA TYR A 48 -2.04 7.91 -13.83
C TYR A 48 -0.96 7.09 -14.53
N ASN A 49 -0.53 6.01 -13.89
CA ASN A 49 0.43 5.05 -14.44
C ASN A 49 0.11 3.67 -13.87
N ARG A 50 -0.15 2.69 -14.75
CA ARG A 50 -0.57 1.32 -14.43
C ARG A 50 0.58 0.47 -13.88
N SER A 51 1.21 0.91 -12.79
CA SER A 51 2.31 0.24 -12.10
C SER A 51 2.16 0.36 -10.59
N PHE A 52 2.19 -0.76 -9.87
CA PHE A 52 2.14 -0.78 -8.40
C PHE A 52 3.42 -0.21 -7.77
N PHE A 53 4.58 -0.43 -8.40
CA PHE A 53 5.83 0.21 -8.00
C PHE A 53 5.75 1.73 -8.07
N TYR A 54 5.18 2.26 -9.15
CA TYR A 54 4.96 3.71 -9.29
C TYR A 54 4.04 4.23 -8.18
N ALA A 55 2.89 3.57 -7.96
CA ALA A 55 1.94 3.99 -6.94
C ALA A 55 2.54 3.96 -5.52
N MET A 56 3.32 2.92 -5.19
CA MET A 56 3.99 2.84 -3.89
C MET A 56 5.10 3.90 -3.74
N SER A 57 5.87 4.14 -4.81
CA SER A 57 6.89 5.21 -4.82
C SER A 57 6.29 6.59 -4.56
N VAL A 58 5.10 6.88 -5.11
CA VAL A 58 4.35 8.12 -4.82
C VAL A 58 3.92 8.18 -3.35
N VAL A 59 3.41 7.08 -2.80
CA VAL A 59 3.02 7.00 -1.38
C VAL A 59 4.23 7.23 -0.47
N ASP A 60 5.35 6.56 -0.72
CA ASP A 60 6.55 6.67 0.11
C ASP A 60 7.18 8.06 0.03
N LEU A 61 7.25 8.64 -1.17
CA LEU A 61 7.71 10.02 -1.34
C LEU A 61 6.82 11.00 -0.56
N SER A 62 5.49 10.81 -0.59
CA SER A 62 4.57 11.68 0.15
C SER A 62 4.79 11.62 1.66
N ARG A 63 5.08 10.42 2.20
CA ARG A 63 5.43 10.22 3.61
C ARG A 63 6.75 10.90 3.94
N ALA A 64 7.78 10.71 3.11
CA ALA A 64 9.09 11.34 3.30
C ALA A 64 9.00 12.88 3.30
N ILE A 65 8.27 13.48 2.36
CA ILE A 65 8.04 14.93 2.31
C ILE A 65 7.31 15.42 3.55
N ARG A 66 6.25 14.72 3.97
CA ARG A 66 5.50 15.08 5.19
C ARG A 66 6.40 15.06 6.43
N SER A 67 7.21 14.02 6.58
CA SER A 67 8.18 13.91 7.69
C SER A 67 9.22 15.04 7.63
N ALA A 68 9.77 15.34 6.45
CA ALA A 68 10.76 16.41 6.28
C ALA A 68 10.20 17.81 6.63
N ARG A 69 8.93 18.07 6.30
CA ARG A 69 8.24 19.32 6.67
C ARG A 69 7.89 19.39 8.16
N ALA A 70 7.60 18.27 8.80
CA ALA A 70 7.36 18.25 10.24
C ALA A 70 8.64 18.52 11.06
N ILE A 71 9.81 18.16 10.52
CA ILE A 71 11.12 18.43 11.12
C ILE A 71 11.53 19.91 10.92
N ASN A 72 11.12 20.54 9.83
CA ASN A 72 11.39 21.95 9.49
C ASN A 72 10.07 22.75 9.41
N PRO A 73 9.46 23.15 10.54
CA PRO A 73 8.19 23.86 10.55
C PRO A 73 8.26 25.26 9.92
#